data_AF-A0A970NUC6-F1
#
_entry.id   AF-A0A970NUC6-F1
#
_cell.length_a   1.000
_cell.length_b   1.000
_cell.length_c   1.000
_cell.angle_alpha   90.00
_cell.angle_beta   90.00
_cell.angle_gamma   90.00
#
_symmetry.space_group_name_H-M   'P 1'
#
loop_
_entity.id
_entity.type
_entity.pdbx_description
1 polymer ?
#
loop_
_entity_poly.entity_id
_entity_poly.type
_entity_poly.pdbx_seq_one_letter_code
_entity_poly.pdbx_strand_id
1 'polypeptide(L)'
;MRKWNHKLLLACMPALLCGCISEQLPEVTGTAEPVPVLFSLSLPASPATRATDEVTQVDNVFRGIENITLIPFATHGAIAAGDERLAHCDGLENITSLYPNNNSKLYERKWMPRYTSSFLFYGTANAISGKKEEDGSLIASGLDGKTPAEISFSPDPILQQPVSGETEAALLAYLNGIAYVEYTYWWWQTITSTWVEFIQDGPATSPLIDIFYTFTNQEKLMAGSSESLRSHVEWLYTELQSLNLNWLSQRERNLRTAILNAILSQGVILDANSRIVFPTNMSGYPGDGLPAGSAAVRWDGSQFVAGEATGALLAQTDRYCYPIRLWYYTNSRINTTENESKTYSFLNNNVYSDGSTYSTWQMILSQYEKAPGSIRPETVGAALINPVQYGPGLLEITLNRLPTANLPDRNNQTVKVNHTLFPVTGLIIGGQRVQNFGFTPTGQEDYYIYDTKFSATAYLSNTVPAVPLRTLVLESIEDAVIHFAVELQNNTDQEFEGATGRILPGSRFYLLGKLDLNDLTDAERMREGVLVRRVFEQDRKTSVTLDVTTLANAYNAVPDLREPQLQIGVTAYIDWVMSTPAIVPLY
;
A
#
# COMPACT_ATOMS: atom_id res chain seq x y z
N MET A 1 35.08 -76.09 62.45
CA MET A 1 34.59 -74.71 62.23
C MET A 1 33.42 -74.78 61.25
N ARG A 2 32.28 -74.18 61.64
CA ARG A 2 30.89 -74.39 61.16
C ARG A 2 30.70 -73.98 59.68
N LYS A 3 30.15 -74.84 58.82
CA LYS A 3 28.73 -74.91 58.35
C LYS A 3 28.30 -73.60 57.61
N TRP A 4 27.73 -73.55 56.39
CA TRP A 4 26.77 -74.44 55.71
C TRP A 4 26.53 -74.03 54.24
N ASN A 5 25.79 -74.90 53.54
CA ASN A 5 25.44 -74.97 52.12
C ASN A 5 24.70 -73.78 51.47
N HIS A 6 24.84 -73.76 50.14
CA HIS A 6 23.99 -73.11 49.12
C HIS A 6 22.48 -73.16 49.36
N LYS A 7 21.79 -72.07 48.97
CA LYS A 7 20.68 -72.09 47.99
C LYS A 7 20.38 -70.69 47.43
N LEU A 8 20.38 -70.62 46.10
CA LEU A 8 19.63 -69.76 45.16
C LEU A 8 19.29 -68.30 45.54
N LEU A 9 19.69 -67.34 44.70
CA LEU A 9 18.75 -66.61 43.82
C LEU A 9 19.50 -65.75 42.79
N LEU A 10 18.92 -65.68 41.61
CA LEU A 10 19.29 -64.90 40.43
C LEU A 10 19.36 -63.40 40.75
N ALA A 11 20.43 -62.69 40.36
CA ALA A 11 20.47 -61.23 40.32
C ALA A 11 21.31 -60.74 39.13
N CYS A 12 20.66 -59.92 38.30
CA CYS A 12 21.18 -59.22 37.13
C CYS A 12 22.35 -58.27 37.46
N MET A 13 23.26 -58.13 36.49
CA MET A 13 24.23 -57.03 36.40
C MET A 13 23.62 -55.81 35.68
N PRO A 14 24.10 -54.58 35.95
CA PRO A 14 23.41 -53.34 35.64
C PRO A 14 23.74 -52.80 34.24
N ALA A 15 22.74 -52.23 33.57
CA ALA A 15 22.93 -51.33 32.43
C ALA A 15 22.63 -49.90 32.90
N LEU A 16 23.55 -48.97 32.61
CA LEU A 16 23.38 -47.54 32.83
C LEU A 16 22.20 -47.01 31.99
N LEU A 17 21.24 -46.37 32.65
CA LEU A 17 20.22 -45.53 32.02
C LEU A 17 20.48 -44.08 32.44
N CYS A 18 20.79 -43.24 31.45
CA CYS A 18 20.68 -41.79 31.53
C CYS A 18 19.18 -41.46 31.61
N GLY A 19 18.73 -40.93 32.74
CA GLY A 19 17.33 -40.60 32.96
C GLY A 19 16.93 -39.33 32.21
N CYS A 20 16.25 -39.48 31.07
CA CYS A 20 15.32 -38.47 30.59
C CYS A 20 14.07 -38.54 31.47
N ILE A 21 13.88 -37.55 32.35
CA ILE A 21 12.58 -37.35 32.99
C ILE A 21 11.69 -36.72 31.93
N SER A 22 10.89 -37.52 31.22
CA SER A 22 9.70 -36.99 30.56
C SER A 22 8.67 -36.78 31.66
N GLU A 23 8.52 -35.55 32.13
CA GLU A 23 7.38 -35.18 32.95
C GLU A 23 6.14 -35.25 32.07
N GLN A 24 5.45 -36.40 32.07
CA GLN A 24 4.10 -36.51 31.51
C GLN A 24 3.18 -35.64 32.36
N LEU A 25 2.85 -34.46 31.83
CA LEU A 25 1.77 -33.63 32.37
C LEU A 25 0.45 -34.40 32.20
N PRO A 26 -0.43 -34.40 33.20
CA PRO A 26 -1.72 -35.08 33.09
C PRO A 26 -2.55 -34.47 31.96
N GLU A 27 -3.23 -35.32 31.21
CA GLU A 27 -4.26 -34.94 30.24
C GLU A 27 -5.41 -34.27 31.03
N VAL A 28 -5.55 -32.94 30.94
CA VAL A 28 -6.52 -32.18 31.75
C VAL A 28 -7.85 -32.03 31.01
N THR A 29 -8.86 -32.79 31.45
CA THR A 29 -10.27 -32.65 31.07
C THR A 29 -11.02 -31.65 31.98
N GLY A 30 -10.43 -30.49 32.25
CA GLY A 30 -11.02 -29.45 33.11
C GLY A 30 -10.96 -28.08 32.42
N THR A 31 -12.03 -27.30 32.53
CA THR A 31 -12.08 -25.92 31.99
C THR A 31 -10.91 -25.10 32.56
N ALA A 32 -10.12 -24.46 31.69
CA ALA A 32 -8.99 -23.62 32.06
C ALA A 32 -9.46 -22.35 32.80
N GLU A 33 -9.82 -22.50 34.09
CA GLU A 33 -10.18 -21.36 34.93
C GLU A 33 -9.06 -20.32 34.88
N PRO A 34 -9.37 -19.05 34.57
CA PRO A 34 -8.35 -18.04 34.38
C PRO A 34 -7.72 -17.60 35.70
N VAL A 35 -6.48 -17.11 35.65
CA VAL A 35 -5.71 -16.58 36.79
C VAL A 35 -5.40 -15.11 36.51
N PRO A 36 -5.53 -14.20 37.51
CA PRO A 36 -5.18 -12.80 37.31
C PRO A 36 -3.66 -12.65 37.32
N VAL A 37 -3.09 -12.08 36.26
CA VAL A 37 -1.64 -11.87 36.13
C VAL A 37 -1.32 -10.43 35.78
N LEU A 38 -0.15 -9.99 36.23
CA LEU A 38 0.51 -8.81 35.69
C LEU A 38 1.08 -9.18 34.30
N PHE A 39 0.63 -8.50 33.24
CA PHE A 39 1.02 -8.85 31.88
C PHE A 39 1.87 -7.75 31.25
N SER A 40 3.08 -8.09 30.80
CA SER A 40 4.02 -7.14 30.22
C SER A 40 4.38 -7.47 28.78
N LEU A 41 4.62 -6.42 28.01
CA LEU A 41 5.07 -6.49 26.63
C LEU A 41 5.99 -5.32 26.30
N SER A 42 6.83 -5.50 25.29
CA SER A 42 7.62 -4.43 24.68
C SER A 42 7.09 -4.13 23.29
N LEU A 43 7.07 -2.85 22.95
CA LEU A 43 6.68 -2.31 21.66
C LEU A 43 7.91 -1.87 20.88
N PRO A 44 7.82 -1.80 19.54
CA PRO A 44 8.94 -1.35 18.72
C PRO A 44 9.34 0.08 19.13
N ALA A 45 10.66 0.31 19.26
CA ALA A 45 11.23 1.64 19.43
C ALA A 45 11.17 2.36 18.08
N SER A 46 10.66 3.61 18.05
CA SER A 46 10.39 4.36 16.82
C SER A 46 11.54 4.28 15.81
N PRO A 47 11.23 3.74 14.63
CA PRO A 47 12.04 3.89 13.44
C PRO A 47 11.26 4.78 12.49
N ALA A 48 11.75 6.00 12.35
CA ALA A 48 11.19 7.03 11.49
C ALA A 48 10.70 6.42 10.18
N THR A 49 9.37 6.37 9.91
CA THR A 49 8.81 6.48 8.56
C THR A 49 7.29 6.46 8.38
N ARG A 50 6.74 7.58 7.83
CA ARG A 50 5.67 7.85 6.81
C ARG A 50 4.91 9.16 7.08
N ALA A 51 4.66 9.95 6.03
CA ALA A 51 3.82 11.16 6.08
C ALA A 51 2.32 10.82 6.30
N THR A 52 1.45 11.62 6.92
CA THR A 52 1.62 12.85 7.72
C THR A 52 2.44 12.58 8.98
N ASP A 53 3.16 13.56 9.52
CA ASP A 53 4.17 13.38 10.58
C ASP A 53 3.68 12.74 11.92
N GLU A 54 2.45 12.21 11.95
CA GLU A 54 1.85 11.47 13.06
C GLU A 54 1.44 10.01 12.70
N VAL A 55 1.11 9.67 11.44
CA VAL A 55 0.46 8.38 11.04
C VAL A 55 1.39 7.16 11.18
N THR A 56 2.69 7.33 11.31
CA THR A 56 3.60 6.19 11.25
C THR A 56 4.76 6.25 12.23
N GLN A 57 4.53 6.98 13.31
CA GLN A 57 5.46 7.08 14.42
C GLN A 57 6.84 7.59 14.01
N VAL A 58 6.88 8.58 13.10
CA VAL A 58 8.08 9.37 12.81
C VAL A 58 8.41 10.25 14.03
N ASP A 59 9.69 10.59 14.22
CA ASP A 59 10.19 11.46 15.30
C ASP A 59 9.94 10.97 16.74
N ASN A 60 9.93 9.65 16.97
CA ASN A 60 9.69 9.05 18.28
C ASN A 60 8.28 9.28 18.85
N VAL A 61 7.30 9.62 18.01
CA VAL A 61 5.92 9.82 18.46
C VAL A 61 5.16 8.50 18.41
N PHE A 62 4.97 7.88 19.57
CA PHE A 62 4.13 6.70 19.71
C PHE A 62 2.64 7.07 19.52
N ARG A 63 2.02 6.59 18.43
CA ARG A 63 0.58 6.78 18.11
C ARG A 63 -0.38 6.15 19.10
N GLY A 64 0.10 5.23 19.93
CA GLY A 64 -0.76 4.34 20.69
C GLY A 64 -1.19 3.10 19.93
N ILE A 65 -1.82 2.19 20.66
CA ILE A 65 -2.42 0.96 20.15
C ILE A 65 -3.86 0.84 20.68
N GLU A 66 -4.79 0.58 19.78
CA GLU A 66 -6.19 0.25 20.05
C GLU A 66 -6.56 -1.11 19.44
N ASN A 67 -7.79 -1.58 19.71
CA ASN A 67 -8.33 -2.84 19.19
C ASN A 67 -7.44 -4.05 19.51
N ILE A 68 -6.89 -4.08 20.73
CA ILE A 68 -5.91 -5.07 21.13
C ILE A 68 -6.57 -6.44 21.30
N THR A 69 -6.05 -7.41 20.57
CA THR A 69 -6.46 -8.81 20.64
C THR A 69 -5.31 -9.67 21.15
N LEU A 70 -5.57 -10.43 22.21
CA LEU A 70 -4.62 -11.38 22.78
C LEU A 70 -5.22 -12.79 22.72
N ILE A 71 -4.55 -13.71 22.03
CA ILE A 71 -5.04 -15.07 21.76
C ILE A 71 -4.13 -16.10 22.44
N PRO A 72 -4.59 -16.81 23.48
CA PRO A 72 -3.79 -17.73 24.28
C PRO A 72 -3.71 -19.14 23.68
N PHE A 73 -2.52 -19.74 23.73
CA PHE A 73 -2.26 -21.12 23.32
C PHE A 73 -1.43 -21.87 24.36
N ALA A 74 -1.62 -23.19 24.45
CA ALA A 74 -0.82 -24.06 25.33
C ALA A 74 0.55 -24.44 24.73
N THR A 75 0.80 -24.14 23.46
CA THR A 75 2.05 -24.51 22.79
C THR A 75 3.24 -23.80 23.43
N HIS A 76 4.33 -24.56 23.62
CA HIS A 76 5.60 -24.05 24.13
C HIS A 76 6.59 -23.71 23.00
N GLY A 77 6.15 -23.86 21.73
CA GLY A 77 6.86 -23.47 20.52
C GLY A 77 6.32 -22.16 19.94
N ALA A 78 6.73 -21.84 18.71
CA ALA A 78 6.04 -20.83 17.92
C ALA A 78 4.64 -21.34 17.57
N ILE A 79 3.64 -20.46 17.63
CA ILE A 79 2.26 -20.82 17.32
C ILE A 79 2.14 -21.13 15.83
N ALA A 80 1.59 -22.30 15.53
CA ALA A 80 1.37 -22.82 14.18
C ALA A 80 -0.10 -22.68 13.76
N ALA A 81 -0.35 -22.76 12.45
CA ALA A 81 -1.67 -22.55 11.86
C ALA A 81 -2.78 -23.45 12.45
N GLY A 82 -2.44 -24.67 12.87
CA GLY A 82 -3.38 -25.64 13.42
C GLY A 82 -3.48 -25.67 14.95
N ASP A 83 -2.73 -24.81 15.66
CA ASP A 83 -2.83 -24.76 17.12
C ASP A 83 -4.22 -24.27 17.55
N GLU A 84 -4.80 -24.90 18.57
CA GLU A 84 -6.12 -24.53 19.06
C GLU A 84 -6.02 -23.47 20.16
N ARG A 85 -6.83 -22.42 20.02
CA ARG A 85 -7.02 -21.40 21.04
C ARG A 85 -7.55 -22.04 22.32
N LEU A 86 -6.94 -21.69 23.46
CA LEU A 86 -7.38 -22.20 24.77
C LEU A 86 -8.73 -21.64 25.20
N ALA A 87 -8.83 -20.32 25.26
CA ALA A 87 -10.03 -19.60 25.66
C ALA A 87 -9.89 -18.10 25.28
N HIS A 88 -10.83 -17.28 25.72
CA HIS A 88 -10.70 -15.82 25.65
C HIS A 88 -9.93 -15.30 26.87
N CYS A 89 -9.06 -14.31 26.62
CA CYS A 89 -8.44 -13.49 27.66
C CYS A 89 -9.31 -12.29 28.00
N ASP A 90 -9.04 -11.66 29.14
CA ASP A 90 -9.51 -10.30 29.37
C ASP A 90 -9.08 -9.35 28.24
N GLY A 91 -9.97 -8.41 27.91
CA GLY A 91 -9.64 -7.29 27.04
C GLY A 91 -8.50 -6.46 27.63
N LEU A 92 -7.55 -6.09 26.78
CA LEU A 92 -6.49 -5.14 27.12
C LEU A 92 -6.96 -3.72 26.76
N GLU A 93 -6.71 -2.79 27.67
CA GLU A 93 -6.98 -1.36 27.45
C GLU A 93 -6.06 -0.81 26.36
N ASN A 94 -6.51 0.25 25.67
CA ASN A 94 -5.69 0.97 24.70
C ASN A 94 -4.37 1.43 25.33
N ILE A 95 -3.29 1.36 24.56
CA ILE A 95 -1.99 1.87 24.96
C ILE A 95 -1.87 3.30 24.44
N THR A 96 -1.83 4.28 25.34
CA THR A 96 -1.66 5.70 24.99
C THR A 96 -0.26 6.24 25.31
N SER A 97 0.49 5.53 26.13
CA SER A 97 1.85 5.87 26.53
C SER A 97 2.65 4.62 26.91
N LEU A 98 3.97 4.74 26.80
CA LEU A 98 4.94 3.71 27.13
C LEU A 98 5.88 4.18 28.23
N TYR A 99 6.50 3.21 28.90
CA TYR A 99 7.63 3.51 29.77
C TYR A 99 8.83 3.98 28.93
N PRO A 100 9.38 5.19 29.18
CA PRO A 100 10.33 5.84 28.28
C PRO A 100 11.64 5.08 28.06
N ASN A 101 12.07 4.29 29.03
CA ASN A 101 13.40 3.67 29.02
C ASN A 101 13.46 2.34 28.25
N ASN A 102 12.31 1.73 27.91
CA ASN A 102 12.26 0.36 27.40
C ASN A 102 11.10 0.09 26.42
N ASN A 103 10.31 1.12 26.07
CA ASN A 103 9.12 1.03 25.22
C ASN A 103 8.17 -0.09 25.63
N SER A 104 8.04 -0.33 26.94
CA SER A 104 7.19 -1.38 27.48
C SER A 104 5.85 -0.87 27.97
N LYS A 105 4.90 -1.80 28.07
CA LYS A 105 3.61 -1.62 28.71
C LYS A 105 3.39 -2.75 29.71
N LEU A 106 2.86 -2.39 30.88
CA LEU A 106 2.39 -3.32 31.90
C LEU A 106 0.88 -3.16 32.07
N TYR A 107 0.18 -4.29 32.11
CA TYR A 107 -1.23 -4.38 32.45
C TYR A 107 -1.38 -5.05 33.81
N GLU A 108 -2.16 -4.41 34.68
CA GLU A 108 -2.41 -4.93 36.00
C GLU A 108 -3.59 -5.91 36.02
N ARG A 109 -3.39 -7.07 36.65
CA ARG A 109 -4.42 -8.03 37.04
C ARG A 109 -5.37 -8.44 35.90
N LYS A 110 -4.81 -8.89 34.78
CA LYS A 110 -5.57 -9.42 33.65
C LYS A 110 -5.80 -10.91 33.80
N TRP A 111 -7.05 -11.35 33.65
CA TRP A 111 -7.41 -12.76 33.72
C TRP A 111 -6.93 -13.49 32.45
N MET A 112 -6.02 -14.44 32.65
CA MET A 112 -5.42 -15.25 31.59
C MET A 112 -5.74 -16.74 31.83
N PRO A 113 -6.11 -17.51 30.79
CA PRO A 113 -6.38 -18.94 30.94
C PRO A 113 -5.16 -19.71 31.46
N ARG A 114 -5.38 -20.65 32.36
CA ARG A 114 -4.33 -21.60 32.78
C ARG A 114 -3.79 -22.37 31.57
N TYR A 115 -2.53 -22.80 31.71
CA TYR A 115 -1.76 -23.53 30.70
C TYR A 115 -1.34 -22.71 29.48
N THR A 116 -1.70 -21.43 29.40
CA THR A 116 -1.20 -20.53 28.36
C THR A 116 0.33 -20.44 28.44
N SER A 117 1.00 -20.75 27.34
CA SER A 117 2.47 -20.75 27.21
C SER A 117 2.96 -19.86 26.07
N SER A 118 2.05 -19.39 25.23
CA SER A 118 2.31 -18.46 24.14
C SER A 118 1.06 -17.66 23.79
N PHE A 119 1.27 -16.52 23.16
CA PHE A 119 0.22 -15.64 22.65
C PHE A 119 0.45 -15.24 21.20
N LEU A 120 -0.64 -15.14 20.43
CA LEU A 120 -0.71 -14.18 19.34
C LEU A 120 -1.22 -12.86 19.91
N PHE A 121 -0.53 -11.78 19.59
CA PHE A 121 -0.94 -10.42 19.91
C PHE A 121 -1.22 -9.68 18.61
N TYR A 122 -2.31 -8.92 18.57
CA TYR A 122 -2.60 -7.98 17.51
C TYR A 122 -3.09 -6.65 18.08
N GLY A 123 -2.84 -5.57 17.38
CA GLY A 123 -3.44 -4.28 17.65
C GLY A 123 -3.29 -3.35 16.46
N THR A 124 -4.05 -2.26 16.45
CA THR A 124 -3.97 -1.22 15.41
C THR A 124 -3.51 0.09 16.02
N ALA A 125 -2.77 0.90 15.27
CA ALA A 125 -2.48 2.26 15.72
C ALA A 125 -3.76 3.09 15.87
N ASN A 126 -3.81 4.01 16.83
CA ASN A 126 -4.94 4.91 17.03
C ASN A 126 -5.20 5.73 15.75
N ALA A 127 -6.46 5.79 15.31
CA ALA A 127 -6.85 6.63 14.17
C ALA A 127 -6.55 8.12 14.44
N ILE A 128 -6.04 8.83 13.44
CA ILE A 128 -5.75 10.27 13.51
C ILE A 128 -6.94 11.08 13.01
N SER A 129 -7.52 10.71 11.87
CA SER A 129 -8.66 11.41 11.29
C SER A 129 -9.92 10.56 11.17
N GLY A 130 -9.79 9.24 11.32
CA GLY A 130 -10.86 8.27 11.10
C GLY A 130 -11.16 8.02 9.62
N LYS A 131 -10.36 8.60 8.72
CA LYS A 131 -10.50 8.43 7.26
C LYS A 131 -9.48 7.42 6.75
N LYS A 132 -9.96 6.48 5.93
CA LYS A 132 -9.13 5.38 5.40
C LYS A 132 -8.01 5.86 4.49
N GLU A 133 -8.21 6.96 3.76
CA GLU A 133 -7.22 7.58 2.88
C GLU A 133 -6.01 8.13 3.66
N GLU A 134 -6.19 8.50 4.92
CA GLU A 134 -5.18 9.15 5.75
C GLU A 134 -4.59 8.16 6.78
N ASP A 135 -5.44 7.41 7.47
CA ASP A 135 -5.03 6.43 8.50
C ASP A 135 -4.58 5.08 7.93
N GLY A 136 -4.92 4.83 6.66
CA GLY A 136 -4.88 3.52 6.04
C GLY A 136 -6.01 2.61 6.50
N SER A 137 -6.15 1.48 5.81
CA SER A 137 -7.09 0.42 6.17
C SER A 137 -6.54 -0.96 5.85
N LEU A 138 -6.97 -1.96 6.62
CA LEU A 138 -6.65 -3.37 6.42
C LEU A 138 -7.74 -4.19 7.10
N ILE A 139 -8.37 -5.10 6.35
CA ILE A 139 -9.47 -5.93 6.82
C ILE A 139 -8.87 -7.14 7.53
N ALA A 140 -9.06 -7.22 8.85
CA ALA A 140 -8.75 -8.41 9.62
C ALA A 140 -9.98 -9.33 9.69
N SER A 141 -9.76 -10.64 9.62
CA SER A 141 -10.81 -11.67 9.77
C SER A 141 -10.31 -12.81 10.65
N GLY A 142 -11.23 -13.51 11.32
CA GLY A 142 -10.92 -14.73 12.10
C GLY A 142 -10.20 -14.53 13.42
N LEU A 143 -10.08 -13.30 13.94
CA LEU A 143 -9.44 -13.01 15.24
C LEU A 143 -10.16 -13.66 16.44
N ASP A 144 -11.45 -13.96 16.29
CA ASP A 144 -12.28 -14.72 17.23
C ASP A 144 -12.32 -16.23 16.93
N GLY A 145 -11.68 -16.66 15.84
CA GLY A 145 -11.63 -18.03 15.37
C GLY A 145 -10.95 -19.00 16.33
N LYS A 146 -11.08 -20.30 16.01
CA LYS A 146 -10.54 -21.39 16.85
C LYS A 146 -9.05 -21.60 16.62
N THR A 147 -8.61 -21.45 15.38
CA THR A 147 -7.23 -21.74 14.95
C THR A 147 -6.62 -20.55 14.22
N PRO A 148 -5.30 -20.35 14.27
CA PRO A 148 -4.64 -19.28 13.52
C PRO A 148 -4.81 -19.37 12.00
N ALA A 149 -5.09 -20.55 11.44
CA ALA A 149 -5.41 -20.70 10.02
C ALA A 149 -6.65 -19.91 9.57
N GLU A 150 -7.56 -19.56 10.49
CA GLU A 150 -8.74 -18.75 10.21
C GLU A 150 -8.41 -17.24 10.16
N ILE A 151 -7.24 -16.83 10.67
CA ILE A 151 -6.85 -15.42 10.74
C ILE A 151 -6.22 -14.98 9.42
N SER A 152 -6.76 -13.90 8.85
CA SER A 152 -6.24 -13.27 7.65
C SER A 152 -6.31 -11.74 7.71
N PHE A 153 -5.39 -11.10 7.00
CA PHE A 153 -5.37 -9.66 6.79
C PHE A 153 -5.39 -9.36 5.30
N SER A 154 -6.46 -8.73 4.82
CA SER A 154 -6.63 -8.37 3.41
C SER A 154 -6.56 -6.86 3.24
N PRO A 155 -5.93 -6.36 2.15
CA PRO A 155 -6.14 -4.98 1.71
C PRO A 155 -7.63 -4.65 1.62
N ASP A 156 -7.99 -3.40 1.94
CA ASP A 156 -9.36 -2.88 1.93
C ASP A 156 -9.63 -2.15 0.61
N PRO A 157 -10.41 -2.73 -0.32
CA PRO A 157 -10.70 -2.11 -1.62
C PRO A 157 -11.41 -0.77 -1.46
N ILE A 158 -11.03 0.21 -2.29
CA ILE A 158 -11.71 1.51 -2.38
C ILE A 158 -13.14 1.29 -2.88
N LEU A 159 -13.28 0.42 -3.88
CA LEU A 159 -14.58 -0.03 -4.37
C LEU A 159 -14.77 -1.51 -4.06
N GLN A 160 -15.93 -1.84 -3.51
CA GLN A 160 -16.29 -3.22 -3.17
C GLN A 160 -16.70 -4.05 -4.40
N GLN A 161 -17.07 -3.37 -5.50
CA GLN A 161 -17.42 -3.99 -6.77
C GLN A 161 -16.93 -3.10 -7.92
N PRO A 162 -16.66 -3.67 -9.10
CA PRO A 162 -16.39 -2.89 -10.30
C PRO A 162 -17.53 -1.91 -10.62
N VAL A 163 -17.19 -0.76 -11.21
CA VAL A 163 -18.19 0.25 -11.57
C VAL A 163 -19.01 -0.15 -12.79
N SER A 164 -20.28 0.24 -12.80
CA SER A 164 -21.21 -0.04 -13.89
C SER A 164 -20.85 0.77 -15.15
N GLY A 165 -21.07 0.16 -16.32
CA GLY A 165 -20.74 0.76 -17.62
C GLY A 165 -21.68 1.86 -18.11
N GLU A 166 -22.69 2.30 -17.33
CA GLU A 166 -23.66 3.31 -17.79
C GLU A 166 -23.02 4.70 -17.97
N THR A 167 -22.24 5.15 -16.98
CA THR A 167 -21.52 6.43 -17.06
C THR A 167 -20.45 6.40 -18.15
N GLU A 168 -19.76 5.25 -18.31
CA GLU A 168 -18.82 5.03 -19.42
C GLU A 168 -19.51 5.14 -20.78
N ALA A 169 -20.64 4.46 -20.96
CA ALA A 169 -21.41 4.51 -22.20
C ALA A 169 -21.88 5.94 -22.53
N ALA A 170 -22.30 6.71 -21.52
CA ALA A 170 -22.66 8.12 -21.70
C ALA A 170 -21.46 8.98 -22.14
N LEU A 171 -20.29 8.79 -21.53
CA LEU A 171 -19.05 9.47 -21.89
C LEU A 171 -18.61 9.13 -23.33
N LEU A 172 -18.63 7.85 -23.70
CA LEU A 172 -18.31 7.40 -25.06
C LEU A 172 -19.29 7.97 -26.09
N ALA A 173 -20.59 7.95 -25.80
CA ALA A 173 -21.61 8.53 -26.67
C ALA A 173 -21.41 10.04 -26.85
N TYR A 174 -21.02 10.76 -25.79
CA TYR A 174 -20.69 12.18 -25.85
C TYR A 174 -19.47 12.47 -26.73
N LEU A 175 -18.35 11.78 -26.52
CA LEU A 175 -17.15 11.93 -27.35
C LEU A 175 -17.42 11.59 -28.83
N ASN A 176 -18.18 10.52 -29.09
CA ASN A 176 -18.59 10.16 -30.44
C ASN A 176 -19.53 11.21 -31.06
N GLY A 177 -20.43 11.80 -30.28
CA GLY A 177 -21.27 12.91 -30.72
C GLY A 177 -20.47 14.15 -31.15
N ILE A 178 -19.35 14.42 -30.48
CA ILE A 178 -18.41 15.48 -30.89
C ILE A 178 -17.72 15.11 -32.21
N ALA A 179 -17.16 13.90 -32.32
CA ALA A 179 -16.46 13.44 -33.53
C ALA A 179 -17.39 13.43 -34.76
N TYR A 180 -18.62 12.98 -34.59
CA TYR A 180 -19.62 12.88 -35.67
C TYR A 180 -20.51 14.11 -35.79
N VAL A 181 -20.11 15.27 -35.23
CA VAL A 181 -20.92 16.48 -35.30
C VAL A 181 -21.20 16.89 -36.75
N GLU A 182 -22.46 17.04 -37.09
CA GLU A 182 -22.88 17.50 -38.41
C GLU A 182 -22.74 19.03 -38.54
N TYR A 183 -22.29 19.48 -39.70
CA TYR A 183 -22.27 20.89 -40.07
C TYR A 183 -22.69 21.07 -41.53
N THR A 184 -23.29 22.22 -41.82
CA THR A 184 -23.68 22.61 -43.18
C THR A 184 -22.63 23.57 -43.74
N TYR A 185 -22.17 23.34 -44.97
CA TYR A 185 -21.15 24.19 -45.61
C TYR A 185 -21.61 24.91 -46.89
N TRP A 186 -22.86 24.67 -47.34
CA TRP A 186 -23.49 25.32 -48.51
C TRP A 186 -24.87 25.88 -48.15
N TRP A 187 -25.18 27.12 -48.54
CA TRP A 187 -26.45 27.78 -48.17
C TRP A 187 -27.58 27.62 -49.20
N TRP A 188 -27.31 27.09 -50.39
CA TRP A 188 -28.32 26.83 -51.44
C TRP A 188 -28.57 25.33 -51.70
N GLN A 189 -27.78 24.45 -51.09
CA GLN A 189 -28.02 23.01 -50.98
C GLN A 189 -27.62 22.64 -49.56
N THR A 190 -28.51 22.04 -48.78
CA THR A 190 -28.19 21.52 -47.44
C THR A 190 -27.31 20.28 -47.59
N ILE A 191 -26.04 20.49 -47.89
CA ILE A 191 -25.03 19.45 -47.85
C ILE A 191 -24.48 19.44 -46.43
N THR A 192 -24.79 18.39 -45.70
CA THR A 192 -24.24 18.10 -44.38
C THR A 192 -22.98 17.23 -44.54
N SER A 193 -22.02 17.44 -43.66
CA SER A 193 -20.85 16.57 -43.49
C SER A 193 -20.52 16.51 -42.00
N THR A 194 -19.70 15.54 -41.59
CA THR A 194 -19.23 15.40 -40.20
C THR A 194 -17.78 15.83 -40.03
N TRP A 195 -17.29 15.97 -38.79
CA TRP A 195 -15.86 16.23 -38.55
C TRP A 195 -14.99 15.04 -39.00
N VAL A 196 -15.44 13.79 -38.77
CA VAL A 196 -14.77 12.57 -39.28
C VAL A 196 -14.68 12.53 -40.80
N GLU A 197 -15.68 13.04 -41.53
CA GLU A 197 -15.60 13.13 -42.98
C GLU A 197 -14.67 14.26 -43.43
N PHE A 198 -14.69 15.40 -42.71
CA PHE A 198 -13.84 16.54 -43.00
C PHE A 198 -12.34 16.21 -42.97
N ILE A 199 -11.91 15.27 -42.13
CA ILE A 199 -10.48 14.87 -42.11
C ILE A 199 -10.03 14.15 -43.38
N GLN A 200 -10.97 13.60 -44.17
CA GLN A 200 -10.66 12.88 -45.42
C GLN A 200 -10.62 13.81 -46.65
N ASP A 201 -11.46 14.85 -46.66
CA ASP A 201 -11.66 15.72 -47.83
C ASP A 201 -11.34 17.21 -47.57
N GLY A 202 -10.96 17.55 -46.35
CA GLY A 202 -10.54 18.88 -45.93
C GLY A 202 -9.16 19.26 -46.45
N PRO A 203 -8.81 20.56 -46.43
CA PRO A 203 -7.48 21.00 -46.82
C PRO A 203 -6.46 20.47 -45.81
N ALA A 204 -5.40 19.80 -46.28
CA ALA A 204 -4.39 19.16 -45.43
C ALA A 204 -3.68 20.11 -44.44
N THR A 205 -3.73 21.42 -44.69
CA THR A 205 -3.18 22.46 -43.80
C THR A 205 -4.21 23.00 -42.80
N SER A 206 -5.40 22.41 -42.72
CA SER A 206 -6.43 22.85 -41.79
C SER A 206 -6.03 22.53 -40.36
N PRO A 207 -6.04 23.51 -39.44
CA PRO A 207 -5.77 23.23 -38.03
C PRO A 207 -6.81 22.28 -37.41
N LEU A 208 -8.02 22.18 -37.99
CA LEU A 208 -9.07 21.28 -37.52
C LEU A 208 -8.75 19.79 -37.77
N ILE A 209 -7.83 19.48 -38.69
CA ILE A 209 -7.35 18.12 -38.92
C ILE A 209 -6.39 17.73 -37.80
N ASP A 210 -5.41 18.59 -37.50
CA ASP A 210 -4.45 18.34 -36.42
C ASP A 210 -5.14 18.25 -35.06
N ILE A 211 -6.11 19.14 -34.79
CA ILE A 211 -6.93 19.10 -33.58
C ILE A 211 -7.72 17.79 -33.49
N PHE A 212 -8.24 17.26 -34.60
CA PHE A 212 -8.94 15.97 -34.59
C PHE A 212 -8.01 14.81 -34.22
N TYR A 213 -6.79 14.80 -34.79
CA TYR A 213 -5.81 13.77 -34.46
C TYR A 213 -5.35 13.82 -33.00
N THR A 214 -5.22 15.02 -32.42
CA THR A 214 -4.98 15.17 -30.99
C THR A 214 -6.20 14.73 -30.17
N PHE A 215 -7.41 15.13 -30.57
CA PHE A 215 -8.65 14.77 -29.87
C PHE A 215 -8.88 13.25 -29.83
N THR A 216 -8.57 12.54 -30.92
CA THR A 216 -8.65 11.08 -31.01
C THR A 216 -7.40 10.36 -30.47
N ASN A 217 -6.42 11.13 -29.99
CA ASN A 217 -5.10 10.65 -29.56
C ASN A 217 -4.44 9.69 -30.58
N GLN A 218 -4.71 9.91 -31.87
CA GLN A 218 -4.22 9.07 -32.97
C GLN A 218 -4.40 7.56 -32.73
N GLU A 219 -5.61 7.15 -32.31
CA GLU A 219 -5.97 5.75 -32.02
C GLU A 219 -5.27 5.13 -30.80
N LYS A 220 -4.48 5.92 -30.05
CA LYS A 220 -3.78 5.46 -28.84
C LYS A 220 -4.65 5.61 -27.59
N LEU A 221 -4.27 4.87 -26.55
CA LEU A 221 -4.98 4.82 -25.28
C LEU A 221 -4.94 6.17 -24.53
N MET A 222 -6.10 6.59 -24.02
CA MET A 222 -6.29 7.80 -23.23
C MET A 222 -6.83 7.45 -21.85
N ALA A 223 -6.63 8.31 -20.86
CA ALA A 223 -7.34 8.19 -19.59
C ALA A 223 -8.85 8.36 -19.80
N GLY A 224 -9.63 7.43 -19.25
CA GLY A 224 -11.07 7.33 -19.46
C GLY A 224 -11.92 7.85 -18.30
N SER A 225 -11.31 8.26 -17.18
CA SER A 225 -12.08 8.81 -16.07
C SER A 225 -12.84 10.08 -16.48
N SER A 226 -13.98 10.34 -15.84
CA SER A 226 -14.76 11.55 -16.04
C SER A 226 -13.88 12.81 -15.94
N GLU A 227 -12.97 12.87 -14.97
CA GLU A 227 -12.10 14.03 -14.77
C GLU A 227 -11.08 14.18 -15.90
N SER A 228 -10.47 13.08 -16.36
CA SER A 228 -9.55 13.12 -17.49
C SER A 228 -10.25 13.53 -18.79
N LEU A 229 -11.43 12.97 -19.06
CA LEU A 229 -12.20 13.31 -20.25
C LEU A 229 -12.73 14.75 -20.20
N ARG A 230 -13.05 15.27 -19.01
CA ARG A 230 -13.40 16.68 -18.80
C ARG A 230 -12.25 17.60 -19.21
N SER A 231 -11.03 17.34 -18.72
CA SER A 231 -9.83 18.10 -19.11
C SER A 231 -9.51 17.96 -20.60
N HIS A 232 -9.69 16.78 -21.18
CA HIS A 232 -9.50 16.53 -22.61
C HIS A 232 -10.43 17.36 -23.49
N VAL A 233 -11.71 17.46 -23.09
CA VAL A 233 -12.71 18.26 -23.81
C VAL A 233 -12.54 19.76 -23.54
N GLU A 234 -12.08 20.15 -22.34
CA GLU A 234 -11.72 21.53 -22.02
C GLU A 234 -10.54 22.04 -22.86
N TRP A 235 -9.52 21.19 -23.07
CA TRP A 235 -8.44 21.46 -24.01
C TRP A 235 -9.00 21.68 -25.42
N LEU A 236 -9.86 20.77 -25.91
CA LEU A 236 -10.45 20.89 -27.25
C LEU A 236 -11.22 22.20 -27.41
N TYR A 237 -12.05 22.54 -26.42
CA TYR A 237 -12.79 23.80 -26.40
C TYR A 237 -11.85 25.01 -26.47
N THR A 238 -10.78 25.00 -25.67
CA THR A 238 -9.79 26.08 -25.61
C THR A 238 -9.04 26.24 -26.92
N GLU A 239 -8.58 25.16 -27.53
CA GLU A 239 -7.89 25.18 -28.82
C GLU A 239 -8.81 25.70 -29.94
N LEU A 240 -10.06 25.26 -29.98
CA LEU A 240 -11.02 25.79 -30.94
C LEU A 240 -11.29 27.29 -30.73
N GLN A 241 -11.32 27.77 -29.48
CA GLN A 241 -11.48 29.19 -29.18
C GLN A 241 -10.26 30.03 -29.58
N SER A 242 -9.04 29.47 -29.53
CA SER A 242 -7.80 30.16 -29.85
C SER A 242 -7.59 30.40 -31.36
N LEU A 243 -8.28 29.63 -32.22
CA LEU A 243 -8.14 29.72 -33.68
C LEU A 243 -8.44 31.14 -34.22
N ASN A 244 -7.53 31.64 -35.06
CA ASN A 244 -7.73 32.90 -35.77
C ASN A 244 -8.79 32.75 -36.87
N LEU A 245 -9.99 33.28 -36.63
CA LEU A 245 -11.14 33.17 -37.54
C LEU A 245 -10.89 33.78 -38.93
N ASN A 246 -9.94 34.70 -39.06
CA ASN A 246 -9.58 35.31 -40.34
C ASN A 246 -8.81 34.35 -41.26
N TRP A 247 -8.22 33.30 -40.71
CA TRP A 247 -7.46 32.30 -41.47
C TRP A 247 -8.26 31.06 -41.80
N LEU A 248 -9.45 30.91 -41.20
CA LEU A 248 -10.36 29.82 -41.49
C LEU A 248 -11.24 30.14 -42.71
N SER A 249 -11.48 29.14 -43.55
CA SER A 249 -12.53 29.18 -44.57
C SER A 249 -13.93 29.19 -43.92
N GLN A 250 -14.97 29.51 -44.70
CA GLN A 250 -16.35 29.45 -44.20
C GLN A 250 -16.73 28.02 -43.76
N ARG A 251 -16.25 27.00 -44.48
CA ARG A 251 -16.45 25.58 -44.17
C ARG A 251 -15.89 25.26 -42.78
N GLU A 252 -14.65 25.68 -42.51
CA GLU A 252 -13.97 25.46 -41.23
C GLU A 252 -14.62 26.26 -40.09
N ARG A 253 -15.07 27.50 -40.35
CA ARG A 253 -15.82 28.27 -39.34
C ARG A 253 -17.12 27.59 -38.94
N ASN A 254 -17.88 27.06 -39.91
CA ASN A 254 -19.13 26.36 -39.64
C ASN A 254 -18.87 25.08 -38.84
N LEU A 255 -17.86 24.30 -39.22
CA LEU A 255 -17.46 23.09 -38.49
C LEU A 255 -17.01 23.43 -37.06
N ARG A 256 -16.12 24.41 -36.88
CA ARG A 256 -15.69 24.90 -35.55
C ARG A 256 -16.89 25.26 -34.68
N THR A 257 -17.85 26.03 -35.19
CA THR A 257 -19.06 26.40 -34.44
C THR A 257 -19.89 25.18 -34.08
N ALA A 258 -20.04 24.21 -34.99
CA ALA A 258 -20.74 22.97 -34.71
C ALA A 258 -20.07 22.17 -33.58
N ILE A 259 -18.73 22.03 -33.62
CA ILE A 259 -17.96 21.33 -32.57
C ILE A 259 -18.13 22.04 -31.21
N LEU A 260 -17.99 23.38 -31.16
CA LEU A 260 -18.18 24.14 -29.92
C LEU A 260 -19.59 23.95 -29.33
N ASN A 261 -20.62 23.89 -30.19
CA ASN A 261 -21.99 23.61 -29.74
C ASN A 261 -22.16 22.15 -29.28
N ALA A 262 -21.51 21.19 -29.93
CA ALA A 262 -21.53 19.78 -29.53
C ALA A 262 -20.85 19.57 -28.17
N ILE A 263 -19.75 20.28 -27.90
CA ILE A 263 -19.10 20.28 -26.59
C ILE A 263 -20.07 20.74 -25.50
N LEU A 264 -20.83 21.82 -25.75
CA LEU A 264 -21.79 22.37 -24.78
C LEU A 264 -23.19 21.75 -24.89
N SER A 265 -23.28 20.52 -25.40
CA SER A 265 -24.52 19.77 -25.54
C SER A 265 -24.71 18.76 -24.39
N GLN A 266 -25.82 18.02 -24.40
CA GLN A 266 -26.10 16.94 -23.44
C GLN A 266 -26.02 17.35 -21.95
N GLY A 267 -26.26 18.64 -21.65
CA GLY A 267 -26.21 19.17 -20.28
C GLY A 267 -24.81 19.52 -19.79
N VAL A 268 -23.78 19.47 -20.64
CA VAL A 268 -22.45 20.00 -20.35
C VAL A 268 -22.49 21.53 -20.39
N ILE A 269 -21.90 22.16 -19.37
CA ILE A 269 -21.88 23.62 -19.23
C ILE A 269 -20.47 24.13 -18.93
N LEU A 270 -20.30 25.45 -19.00
CA LEU A 270 -19.13 26.13 -18.48
C LEU A 270 -19.40 26.66 -17.07
N ASP A 271 -18.45 26.51 -16.17
CA ASP A 271 -18.47 27.19 -14.87
C ASP A 271 -18.10 28.68 -15.02
N ALA A 272 -18.08 29.41 -13.89
CA ALA A 272 -17.73 30.82 -13.85
C ALA A 272 -16.29 31.12 -14.33
N ASN A 273 -15.42 30.11 -14.38
CA ASN A 273 -14.03 30.19 -14.82
C ASN A 273 -13.84 29.65 -16.25
N SER A 274 -14.93 29.42 -16.99
CA SER A 274 -14.91 28.84 -18.34
C SER A 274 -14.36 27.39 -18.40
N ARG A 275 -14.50 26.63 -17.32
CA ARG A 275 -14.14 25.21 -17.28
C ARG A 275 -15.33 24.33 -17.63
N ILE A 276 -15.06 23.21 -18.29
CA ILE A 276 -16.09 22.23 -18.63
C ILE A 276 -16.60 21.55 -17.36
N VAL A 277 -17.92 21.48 -17.20
CA VAL A 277 -18.62 20.75 -16.13
C VAL A 277 -19.53 19.71 -16.75
N PHE A 278 -19.30 18.44 -16.41
CA PHE A 278 -20.14 17.35 -16.85
C PHE A 278 -21.42 17.24 -16.00
N PRO A 279 -22.55 16.81 -16.60
CA PRO A 279 -23.75 16.44 -15.87
C PRO A 279 -23.51 15.16 -15.04
N THR A 280 -24.44 14.87 -14.12
CA THR A 280 -24.33 13.74 -13.18
C THR A 280 -24.14 12.39 -13.87
N ASN A 281 -24.79 12.16 -15.02
CA ASN A 281 -24.69 10.89 -15.77
C ASN A 281 -23.34 10.70 -16.49
N MET A 282 -22.46 11.70 -16.49
CA MET A 282 -21.11 11.65 -17.06
C MET A 282 -20.02 11.93 -16.01
N SER A 283 -20.39 12.07 -14.74
CA SER A 283 -19.47 12.41 -13.65
C SER A 283 -19.17 11.22 -12.75
N GLY A 284 -17.99 11.22 -12.11
CA GLY A 284 -17.62 10.22 -11.10
C GLY A 284 -17.16 8.86 -11.65
N TYR A 285 -16.98 8.68 -12.96
CA TYR A 285 -16.39 7.46 -13.53
C TYR A 285 -14.86 7.47 -13.41
N PRO A 286 -14.19 6.35 -13.09
CA PRO A 286 -14.71 5.01 -12.81
C PRO A 286 -14.99 4.74 -11.33
N GLY A 287 -15.36 5.75 -10.55
CA GLY A 287 -15.64 5.68 -9.12
C GLY A 287 -14.84 6.71 -8.35
N ASP A 288 -15.44 7.23 -7.28
CA ASP A 288 -14.78 8.18 -6.39
C ASP A 288 -13.58 7.51 -5.69
N GLY A 289 -12.48 8.26 -5.58
CA GLY A 289 -11.27 7.80 -4.87
C GLY A 289 -10.33 6.91 -5.68
N LEU A 290 -10.63 6.55 -6.92
CA LEU A 290 -9.71 5.81 -7.79
C LEU A 290 -8.70 6.69 -8.53
N PRO A 291 -7.57 6.13 -9.02
CA PRO A 291 -6.70 6.83 -9.95
C PRO A 291 -7.44 7.21 -11.22
N ALA A 292 -7.17 8.39 -11.77
CA ALA A 292 -7.85 8.86 -12.99
C ALA A 292 -7.59 7.97 -14.22
N GLY A 293 -6.48 7.22 -14.20
CA GLY A 293 -6.06 6.30 -15.25
C GLY A 293 -6.50 4.86 -15.00
N SER A 294 -7.31 4.59 -13.97
CA SER A 294 -7.90 3.26 -13.74
C SER A 294 -8.98 2.89 -14.76
N ALA A 295 -9.43 3.87 -15.54
CA ALA A 295 -10.22 3.66 -16.75
C ALA A 295 -9.47 4.23 -17.95
N ALA A 296 -9.76 3.69 -19.13
CA ALA A 296 -9.20 4.16 -20.38
C ALA A 296 -10.24 4.18 -21.49
N VAL A 297 -9.98 5.01 -22.50
CA VAL A 297 -10.73 5.06 -23.76
C VAL A 297 -9.75 5.05 -24.92
N ARG A 298 -10.19 4.69 -26.12
CA ARG A 298 -9.43 4.93 -27.35
C ARG A 298 -10.36 5.19 -28.53
N TRP A 299 -9.86 5.91 -29.53
CA TRP A 299 -10.43 5.88 -30.87
C TRP A 299 -10.01 4.59 -31.57
N ASP A 300 -10.96 3.82 -32.12
CA ASP A 300 -10.66 2.55 -32.80
C ASP A 300 -10.44 2.66 -34.32
N GLY A 301 -10.31 3.89 -34.81
CA GLY A 301 -10.32 4.25 -36.22
C GLY A 301 -11.71 4.69 -36.71
N SER A 302 -12.77 4.40 -35.95
CA SER A 302 -14.16 4.74 -36.30
C SER A 302 -14.94 5.41 -35.17
N GLN A 303 -14.73 5.03 -33.92
CA GLN A 303 -15.44 5.58 -32.77
C GLN A 303 -14.59 5.46 -31.50
N PHE A 304 -14.93 6.25 -30.49
CA PHE A 304 -14.45 6.05 -29.13
C PHE A 304 -15.08 4.79 -28.55
N VAL A 305 -14.23 3.91 -28.04
CA VAL A 305 -14.57 2.68 -27.34
C VAL A 305 -13.87 2.63 -25.99
N ALA A 306 -14.35 1.78 -25.09
CA ALA A 306 -13.64 1.44 -23.87
C ALA A 306 -12.23 0.96 -24.21
N GLY A 307 -11.27 1.41 -23.41
CA GLY A 307 -9.84 1.14 -23.58
C GLY A 307 -9.44 -0.26 -23.14
N GLU A 308 -10.09 -1.30 -23.67
CA GLU A 308 -9.56 -2.66 -23.65
C GLU A 308 -8.68 -2.82 -24.89
N ALA A 309 -7.38 -2.48 -24.82
CA ALA A 309 -6.56 -2.45 -26.02
C ALA A 309 -5.19 -3.09 -25.82
N THR A 310 -5.07 -4.30 -26.37
CA THR A 310 -3.84 -4.95 -26.87
C THR A 310 -2.58 -4.77 -26.02
N GLY A 311 -2.32 -5.74 -25.14
CA GLY A 311 -1.00 -5.94 -24.51
C GLY A 311 -0.75 -5.22 -23.18
N ALA A 312 -1.70 -4.42 -22.70
CA ALA A 312 -1.74 -3.93 -21.33
C ALA A 312 -3.19 -3.99 -20.84
N LEU A 313 -3.55 -5.05 -20.11
CA LEU A 313 -4.82 -5.08 -19.38
C LEU A 313 -4.83 -3.87 -18.43
N LEU A 314 -5.96 -3.24 -18.15
CA LEU A 314 -6.06 -2.32 -17.02
C LEU A 314 -6.24 -3.15 -15.75
N ALA A 315 -5.73 -2.67 -14.62
CA ALA A 315 -6.10 -3.25 -13.34
C ALA A 315 -7.62 -3.11 -13.11
N GLN A 316 -8.27 -4.18 -12.65
CA GLN A 316 -9.68 -4.11 -12.27
C GLN A 316 -9.89 -3.06 -11.17
N THR A 317 -10.95 -2.26 -11.28
CA THR A 317 -11.17 -1.09 -10.41
C THR A 317 -11.37 -1.44 -8.93
N ASP A 318 -11.84 -2.65 -8.64
CA ASP A 318 -12.00 -3.22 -7.29
C ASP A 318 -10.69 -3.76 -6.69
N ARG A 319 -9.58 -3.71 -7.44
CA ARG A 319 -8.24 -4.09 -6.96
C ARG A 319 -7.45 -2.92 -6.38
N TYR A 320 -7.90 -1.68 -6.60
CA TYR A 320 -7.32 -0.53 -5.91
C TYR A 320 -7.79 -0.49 -4.46
N CYS A 321 -6.86 -0.39 -3.53
CA CYS A 321 -7.11 -0.39 -2.09
C CYS A 321 -6.54 0.86 -1.43
N TYR A 322 -7.04 1.17 -0.24
CA TYR A 322 -6.47 2.20 0.61
C TYR A 322 -5.02 1.84 1.01
N PRO A 323 -4.21 2.82 1.44
CA PRO A 323 -2.93 2.53 2.07
C PRO A 323 -3.08 1.59 3.27
N ILE A 324 -2.03 0.83 3.60
CA ILE A 324 -2.12 -0.14 4.68
C ILE A 324 -2.14 0.56 6.03
N ARG A 325 -3.09 0.18 6.90
CA ARG A 325 -3.12 0.67 8.28
C ARG A 325 -1.93 0.13 9.08
N LEU A 326 -1.40 0.93 9.99
CA LEU A 326 -0.38 0.45 10.93
C LEU A 326 -0.97 -0.59 11.90
N TRP A 327 -0.54 -1.83 11.74
CA TRP A 327 -0.83 -2.96 12.62
C TRP A 327 0.40 -3.34 13.44
N TYR A 328 0.14 -3.86 14.62
CA TYR A 328 1.12 -4.44 15.52
C TYR A 328 0.81 -5.92 15.65
N TYR A 329 1.86 -6.74 15.64
CA TYR A 329 1.69 -8.16 15.87
C TYR A 329 2.87 -8.76 16.63
N THR A 330 2.64 -9.89 17.29
CA THR A 330 3.73 -10.82 17.63
C THR A 330 3.20 -12.23 17.82
N ASN A 331 4.04 -13.20 17.46
CA ASN A 331 3.90 -14.60 17.83
C ASN A 331 4.97 -14.90 18.87
N SER A 332 4.55 -14.99 20.13
CA SER A 332 5.49 -15.03 21.23
C SER A 332 5.13 -16.07 22.28
N ARG A 333 6.13 -16.85 22.67
CA ARG A 333 6.14 -17.55 23.96
C ARG A 333 6.16 -16.55 25.11
N ILE A 334 5.88 -17.03 26.31
CA ILE A 334 5.96 -16.20 27.51
C ILE A 334 7.04 -16.65 28.48
N ASN A 335 7.57 -15.70 29.25
CA ASN A 335 8.18 -16.00 30.53
C ASN A 335 7.16 -15.74 31.65
N THR A 336 7.25 -16.49 32.75
CA THR A 336 6.36 -16.31 33.91
C THR A 336 7.14 -16.19 35.22
N THR A 337 6.49 -15.62 36.22
CA THR A 337 7.02 -15.48 37.58
C THR A 337 5.92 -15.69 38.61
N GLU A 338 6.31 -16.19 39.78
CA GLU A 338 5.49 -16.34 40.99
C GLU A 338 5.84 -15.25 42.03
N ASN A 339 6.86 -14.45 41.74
CA ASN A 339 7.39 -13.45 42.65
C ASN A 339 6.75 -12.07 42.43
N GLU A 340 5.81 -11.72 43.30
CA GLU A 340 5.05 -10.48 43.20
C GLU A 340 5.94 -9.24 43.36
N SER A 341 6.92 -9.27 44.27
CA SER A 341 7.82 -8.13 44.53
C SER A 341 8.71 -7.78 43.34
N LYS A 342 9.19 -8.79 42.59
CA LYS A 342 9.91 -8.55 41.31
C LYS A 342 8.99 -7.92 40.27
N THR A 343 7.72 -8.31 40.28
CA THR A 343 6.74 -7.81 39.31
C THR A 343 6.30 -6.36 39.59
N TYR A 344 6.25 -5.95 40.86
CA TYR A 344 5.96 -4.56 41.22
C TYR A 344 7.16 -3.61 41.10
N SER A 345 8.40 -4.11 41.16
CA SER A 345 9.59 -3.29 40.90
C SER A 345 9.61 -2.70 39.47
N PHE A 346 8.88 -3.29 38.52
CA PHE A 346 8.65 -2.77 37.17
C PHE A 346 7.83 -1.48 37.11
N LEU A 347 6.90 -1.26 38.06
CA LEU A 347 6.02 -0.08 38.08
C LEU A 347 6.75 1.22 38.45
N ASN A 348 8.00 1.14 38.92
CA ASN A 348 8.78 2.27 39.44
C ASN A 348 9.90 2.73 38.49
N ASN A 349 9.59 2.95 37.20
CA ASN A 349 10.57 3.40 36.18
C ASN A 349 11.81 2.50 36.01
N ASN A 350 11.63 1.19 36.20
CA ASN A 350 12.73 0.21 36.25
C ASN A 350 13.77 0.49 37.34
N VAL A 351 13.46 1.30 38.36
CA VAL A 351 14.35 1.61 39.49
C VAL A 351 14.04 0.68 40.65
N TYR A 352 15.02 -0.16 41.02
CA TYR A 352 14.94 -0.99 42.21
C TYR A 352 15.00 -0.19 43.52
N SER A 353 14.66 -0.86 44.62
CA SER A 353 14.93 -0.40 45.98
C SER A 353 16.43 -0.17 46.26
N ASP A 354 17.33 -0.75 45.46
CA ASP A 354 18.78 -0.54 45.51
C ASP A 354 19.31 0.59 44.59
N GLY A 355 18.42 1.21 43.79
CA GLY A 355 18.73 2.32 42.90
C GLY A 355 19.22 1.95 41.49
N SER A 356 19.31 0.67 41.13
CA SER A 356 19.69 0.24 39.77
C SER A 356 18.54 0.36 38.75
N THR A 357 18.86 0.67 37.49
CA THR A 357 17.90 0.83 36.38
C THR A 357 18.05 -0.25 35.30
N TYR A 358 16.93 -0.83 34.85
CA TYR A 358 16.90 -1.64 33.62
C TYR A 358 16.46 -0.82 32.40
N SER A 359 17.29 -0.80 31.36
CA SER A 359 17.05 0.00 30.14
C SER A 359 16.74 -0.84 28.89
N THR A 360 16.66 -2.17 29.00
CA THR A 360 16.40 -3.04 27.83
C THR A 360 15.35 -4.11 28.13
N TRP A 361 14.69 -4.61 27.08
CA TRP A 361 13.68 -5.67 27.20
C TRP A 361 14.25 -6.97 27.76
N GLN A 362 15.48 -7.33 27.37
CA GLN A 362 16.16 -8.54 27.83
C GLN A 362 16.43 -8.50 29.34
N MET A 363 16.80 -7.33 29.88
CA MET A 363 16.97 -7.17 31.32
C MET A 363 15.64 -7.33 32.07
N ILE A 364 14.52 -6.88 31.48
CA ILE A 364 13.19 -7.08 32.06
C ILE A 364 12.80 -8.56 32.02
N LEU A 365 13.01 -9.24 30.90
CA LEU A 365 12.74 -10.67 30.76
C LEU A 365 13.55 -11.53 31.75
N SER A 366 14.77 -11.12 32.11
CA SER A 366 15.63 -11.84 33.06
C SER A 366 15.05 -11.96 34.48
N GLN A 367 14.04 -11.14 34.81
CA GLN A 367 13.36 -11.15 36.09
C GLN A 367 12.26 -12.21 36.20
N TYR A 368 11.88 -12.80 35.07
CA TYR A 368 10.92 -13.88 35.02
C TYR A 368 11.67 -15.20 35.16
N GLU A 369 11.44 -15.87 36.29
CA GLU A 369 12.22 -17.04 36.72
C GLU A 369 11.94 -18.30 35.88
N LYS A 370 10.79 -18.33 35.17
CA LYS A 370 10.40 -19.42 34.28
C LYS A 370 10.48 -18.94 32.83
N ALA A 371 11.49 -19.40 32.11
CA ALA A 371 11.78 -18.97 30.74
C ALA A 371 12.15 -20.14 29.80
N PRO A 372 11.29 -20.56 28.85
CA PRO A 372 9.89 -20.16 28.72
C PRO A 372 9.04 -20.72 29.88
N GLY A 373 7.89 -20.09 30.14
CA GLY A 373 6.96 -20.46 31.21
C GLY A 373 5.53 -20.69 30.71
N SER A 374 4.66 -21.09 31.63
CA SER A 374 3.22 -21.24 31.41
C SER A 374 2.44 -20.62 32.57
N ILE A 375 1.21 -20.16 32.29
CA ILE A 375 0.29 -19.67 33.32
C ILE A 375 -0.19 -20.83 34.20
N ARG A 376 0.10 -20.74 35.49
CA ARG A 376 -0.29 -21.68 36.55
C ARG A 376 -1.02 -20.94 37.67
N PRO A 377 -1.73 -21.63 38.60
CA PRO A 377 -2.43 -20.98 39.71
C PRO A 377 -1.59 -20.00 40.53
N GLU A 378 -0.30 -20.30 40.68
CA GLU A 378 0.69 -19.50 41.42
C GLU A 378 1.37 -18.40 40.59
N THR A 379 1.03 -18.28 39.29
CA THR A 379 1.60 -17.24 38.42
C THR A 379 1.08 -15.86 38.80
N VAL A 380 1.98 -14.93 39.09
CA VAL A 380 1.64 -13.54 39.39
C VAL A 380 2.01 -12.59 38.26
N GLY A 381 2.96 -12.98 37.39
CA GLY A 381 3.40 -12.17 36.26
C GLY A 381 3.73 -12.99 35.02
N ALA A 382 3.45 -12.42 33.84
CA ALA A 382 3.79 -12.97 32.54
C ALA A 382 4.31 -11.88 31.59
N ALA A 383 5.28 -12.24 30.73
CA ALA A 383 5.86 -11.35 29.73
C ALA A 383 5.97 -12.02 28.37
N LEU A 384 5.70 -11.28 27.28
CA LEU A 384 6.00 -11.73 25.93
C LEU A 384 7.53 -11.78 25.72
N ILE A 385 8.09 -12.95 25.37
CA ILE A 385 9.52 -13.05 25.08
C ILE A 385 9.89 -12.19 23.86
N ASN A 386 9.16 -12.36 22.76
CA ASN A 386 9.38 -11.59 21.55
C ASN A 386 8.68 -10.23 21.69
N PRO A 387 9.37 -9.12 21.36
CA PRO A 387 8.72 -7.83 21.31
C PRO A 387 7.60 -7.85 20.27
N VAL A 388 6.64 -6.94 20.45
CA VAL A 388 5.66 -6.60 19.42
C VAL A 388 6.41 -5.93 18.26
N GLN A 389 5.99 -6.22 17.04
CA GLN A 389 6.57 -5.69 15.79
C GLN A 389 5.49 -5.02 14.95
N TYR A 390 5.90 -4.22 13.97
CA TYR A 390 4.97 -3.74 12.95
C TYR A 390 4.61 -4.86 11.99
N GLY A 391 3.31 -5.06 11.77
CA GLY A 391 2.79 -5.96 10.74
C GLY A 391 3.13 -5.51 9.31
N PRO A 392 2.95 -4.22 8.94
CA PRO A 392 3.39 -3.73 7.64
C PRO A 392 4.88 -3.37 7.63
N GLY A 393 5.46 -3.35 6.43
CA GLY A 393 6.70 -2.64 6.13
C GLY A 393 6.42 -1.23 5.64
N LEU A 394 7.49 -0.51 5.29
CA LEU A 394 7.38 0.81 4.71
C LEU A 394 8.21 0.97 3.44
N LEU A 395 7.60 1.55 2.43
CA LEU A 395 8.23 2.09 1.23
C LEU A 395 8.45 3.61 1.37
N GLU A 396 9.63 4.12 1.03
CA GLU A 396 9.95 5.55 0.96
C GLU A 396 10.47 5.88 -0.44
N ILE A 397 9.64 6.48 -1.28
CA ILE A 397 9.97 6.91 -2.64
C ILE A 397 10.43 8.38 -2.64
N THR A 398 11.53 8.66 -3.31
CA THR A 398 12.08 10.01 -3.44
C THR A 398 12.30 10.34 -4.92
N LEU A 399 11.58 11.34 -5.43
CA LEU A 399 11.60 11.75 -6.84
C LEU A 399 12.57 12.93 -7.01
N ASN A 400 13.84 12.72 -7.38
CA ASN A 400 14.75 13.88 -7.36
C ASN A 400 16.01 13.85 -8.22
N ARG A 401 16.31 12.78 -8.96
CA ARG A 401 17.50 12.79 -9.80
C ARG A 401 17.14 13.17 -11.22
N LEU A 402 16.83 14.45 -11.41
CA LEU A 402 16.71 15.03 -12.73
C LEU A 402 18.07 15.57 -13.17
N PRO A 403 18.61 15.13 -14.32
CA PRO A 403 19.89 15.63 -14.82
C PRO A 403 19.78 17.11 -15.25
N THR A 404 18.60 17.56 -15.69
CA THR A 404 18.37 18.95 -16.15
C THR A 404 16.92 19.39 -15.88
N ALA A 405 16.64 20.70 -16.07
CA ALA A 405 15.29 21.28 -15.98
C ALA A 405 14.44 21.04 -17.25
N ASN A 406 14.93 20.21 -18.17
CA ASN A 406 14.31 19.90 -19.44
C ASN A 406 14.40 18.40 -19.70
N LEU A 407 13.27 17.77 -19.98
CA LEU A 407 13.20 16.36 -20.32
C LEU A 407 12.71 16.19 -21.75
N PRO A 408 13.31 15.29 -22.55
CA PRO A 408 12.78 14.95 -23.86
C PRO A 408 11.51 14.11 -23.69
N ASP A 409 10.50 14.39 -24.52
CA ASP A 409 9.34 13.51 -24.74
C ASP A 409 9.67 12.40 -25.76
N ARG A 410 8.68 11.59 -26.16
CA ARG A 410 8.87 10.48 -27.11
C ARG A 410 9.27 10.92 -28.52
N ASN A 411 8.97 12.16 -28.89
CA ASN A 411 9.33 12.76 -30.16
C ASN A 411 10.63 13.60 -30.07
N ASN A 412 11.36 13.52 -28.95
CA ASN A 412 12.52 14.35 -28.61
C ASN A 412 12.21 15.85 -28.51
N GLN A 413 10.95 16.24 -28.33
CA GLN A 413 10.59 17.61 -28.00
C GLN A 413 10.95 17.90 -26.54
N THR A 414 11.36 19.13 -26.29
CA THR A 414 11.84 19.55 -24.98
C THR A 414 10.67 19.98 -24.10
N VAL A 415 10.48 19.28 -22.98
CA VAL A 415 9.47 19.61 -21.97
C VAL A 415 10.15 20.19 -20.74
N LYS A 416 9.72 21.38 -20.33
CA LYS A 416 10.27 22.06 -19.16
C LYS A 416 9.69 21.47 -17.88
N VAL A 417 10.56 21.11 -16.93
CA VAL A 417 10.19 20.57 -15.61
C VAL A 417 10.64 21.53 -14.50
N ASN A 418 9.82 21.70 -13.46
CA ASN A 418 10.16 22.49 -12.27
C ASN A 418 9.23 22.13 -11.08
N HIS A 419 9.38 22.87 -9.98
CA HIS A 419 8.65 22.67 -8.72
C HIS A 419 7.17 23.11 -8.71
N THR A 420 6.57 23.41 -9.86
CA THR A 420 5.13 23.75 -9.96
C THR A 420 4.42 23.05 -11.13
N LEU A 421 5.16 22.67 -12.17
CA LEU A 421 4.58 22.18 -13.43
C LEU A 421 4.13 20.72 -13.39
N PHE A 422 4.75 19.90 -12.54
CA PHE A 422 4.46 18.47 -12.45
C PHE A 422 4.40 18.00 -10.99
N PRO A 423 3.37 18.41 -10.23
CA PRO A 423 3.15 17.86 -8.89
C PRO A 423 2.85 16.36 -8.97
N VAL A 424 3.36 15.61 -8.01
CA VAL A 424 2.92 14.25 -7.73
C VAL A 424 1.56 14.32 -7.04
N THR A 425 0.58 13.64 -7.60
CA THR A 425 -0.79 13.60 -7.07
C THR A 425 -1.14 12.26 -6.44
N GLY A 426 -0.37 11.21 -6.71
CA GLY A 426 -0.55 9.92 -6.07
C GLY A 426 0.59 8.92 -6.33
N LEU A 427 0.58 7.85 -5.55
CA LEU A 427 1.41 6.66 -5.72
C LEU A 427 0.52 5.42 -5.84
N ILE A 428 0.84 4.57 -6.82
CA ILE A 428 0.18 3.28 -7.02
C ILE A 428 1.21 2.18 -6.82
N ILE A 429 0.97 1.25 -5.88
CA ILE A 429 1.96 0.23 -5.51
C ILE A 429 1.30 -1.15 -5.60
N GLY A 430 1.81 -2.00 -6.48
CA GLY A 430 1.32 -3.38 -6.64
C GLY A 430 1.92 -4.37 -5.65
N GLY A 431 1.62 -5.65 -5.88
CA GLY A 431 2.16 -6.78 -5.11
C GLY A 431 1.56 -6.93 -3.71
N GLN A 432 0.44 -6.27 -3.43
CA GLN A 432 -0.20 -6.30 -2.13
C GLN A 432 -1.12 -7.50 -2.06
N ARG A 433 -0.78 -8.48 -1.23
CA ARG A 433 -1.49 -9.75 -1.14
C ARG A 433 -2.12 -9.94 0.23
N VAL A 434 -3.10 -10.84 0.29
CA VAL A 434 -3.65 -11.31 1.57
C VAL A 434 -2.53 -11.92 2.41
N GLN A 435 -2.51 -11.58 3.68
CA GLN A 435 -1.54 -12.09 4.66
C GLN A 435 -2.22 -13.06 5.64
N ASN A 436 -1.48 -14.04 6.13
CA ASN A 436 -1.94 -14.94 7.18
C ASN A 436 -1.78 -14.33 8.59
N PHE A 437 -2.05 -15.13 9.63
CA PHE A 437 -1.88 -14.77 11.03
C PHE A 437 -0.48 -14.25 11.40
N GLY A 438 0.57 -14.63 10.67
CA GLY A 438 1.94 -14.15 10.88
C GLY A 438 2.30 -12.92 10.04
N PHE A 439 1.32 -12.25 9.42
CA PHE A 439 1.54 -11.18 8.43
C PHE A 439 2.37 -11.60 7.21
N THR A 440 2.39 -12.89 6.86
CA THR A 440 3.13 -13.40 5.69
C THR A 440 2.20 -13.68 4.50
N PRO A 441 2.65 -13.46 3.25
CA PRO A 441 1.77 -13.46 2.10
C PRO A 441 1.29 -14.88 1.77
N THR A 442 -0.01 -15.04 1.52
CA THR A 442 -0.65 -16.35 1.24
C THR A 442 -0.62 -16.74 -0.24
N GLY A 443 -0.11 -15.86 -1.11
CA GLY A 443 -0.11 -16.04 -2.57
C GLY A 443 -1.46 -15.79 -3.25
N GLN A 444 -2.51 -15.50 -2.49
CA GLN A 444 -3.84 -15.19 -3.00
C GLN A 444 -4.01 -13.69 -3.24
N GLU A 445 -4.62 -13.36 -4.38
CA GLU A 445 -5.10 -12.04 -4.80
C GLU A 445 -4.04 -10.92 -4.81
N ASP A 446 -4.03 -10.09 -5.84
CA ASP A 446 -3.06 -8.99 -5.96
C ASP A 446 -3.81 -7.67 -6.04
N TYR A 447 -3.46 -6.76 -5.13
CA TYR A 447 -4.07 -5.45 -4.97
C TYR A 447 -3.06 -4.33 -5.22
N TYR A 448 -3.59 -3.14 -5.48
CA TYR A 448 -2.84 -1.92 -5.74
C TYR A 448 -3.18 -0.88 -4.69
N ILE A 449 -2.23 -0.56 -3.81
CA ILE A 449 -2.41 0.61 -2.94
C ILE A 449 -2.46 1.84 -3.83
N TYR A 450 -3.48 2.66 -3.68
CA TYR A 450 -3.50 4.01 -4.21
C TYR A 450 -3.45 5.00 -3.05
N ASP A 451 -2.33 5.72 -2.97
CA ASP A 451 -2.14 6.76 -1.97
C ASP A 451 -2.08 8.15 -2.60
N THR A 452 -2.85 9.08 -2.03
CA THR A 452 -2.92 10.48 -2.45
C THR A 452 -2.65 11.45 -1.30
N LYS A 453 -2.37 10.94 -0.09
CA LYS A 453 -2.28 11.75 1.13
C LYS A 453 -0.83 11.81 1.62
N PHE A 454 -0.15 12.87 1.21
CA PHE A 454 1.22 13.17 1.61
C PHE A 454 1.29 14.42 2.51
N SER A 455 2.31 14.52 3.36
CA SER A 455 2.53 15.69 4.23
C SER A 455 2.96 16.92 3.45
N ALA A 456 3.60 16.71 2.30
CA ALA A 456 4.05 17.74 1.40
C ALA A 456 3.92 17.27 -0.05
N THR A 457 3.69 18.21 -0.96
CA THR A 457 3.64 17.93 -2.39
C THR A 457 5.05 17.71 -2.92
N ALA A 458 5.32 16.52 -3.48
CA ALA A 458 6.50 16.29 -4.29
C ALA A 458 6.27 16.79 -5.71
N TYR A 459 7.35 17.15 -6.40
CA TYR A 459 7.30 17.62 -7.79
C TYR A 459 8.38 16.95 -8.61
N LEU A 460 8.12 16.71 -9.88
CA LEU A 460 9.16 16.37 -10.84
C LEU A 460 10.01 17.63 -11.11
N SER A 461 11.06 17.81 -10.32
CA SER A 461 11.86 19.04 -10.31
C SER A 461 13.34 18.77 -10.04
N ASN A 462 14.19 19.62 -10.63
CA ASN A 462 15.63 19.65 -10.34
C ASN A 462 16.03 20.90 -9.53
N THR A 463 15.07 21.73 -9.12
CA THR A 463 15.31 23.02 -8.48
C THR A 463 14.98 23.06 -6.99
N VAL A 464 14.37 22.01 -6.45
CA VAL A 464 13.97 21.93 -5.03
C VAL A 464 14.45 20.61 -4.41
N PRO A 465 14.65 20.57 -3.08
CA PRO A 465 14.95 19.33 -2.38
C PRO A 465 13.84 18.29 -2.57
N ALA A 466 14.23 17.03 -2.53
CA ALA A 466 13.31 15.92 -2.67
C ALA A 466 12.38 15.84 -1.48
N VAL A 467 11.11 15.56 -1.76
CA VAL A 467 10.15 15.20 -0.73
C VAL A 467 10.03 13.68 -0.71
N PRO A 468 10.35 13.01 0.42
CA PRO A 468 10.14 11.58 0.55
C PRO A 468 8.63 11.28 0.66
N LEU A 469 8.12 10.61 -0.36
CA LEU A 469 6.77 10.05 -0.40
C LEU A 469 6.84 8.67 0.21
N ARG A 470 6.21 8.48 1.36
CA ARG A 470 6.31 7.21 2.09
C ARG A 470 4.99 6.45 1.94
N THR A 471 5.00 5.11 2.06
CA THR A 471 3.84 4.19 2.03
C THR A 471 3.97 2.98 2.92
N LEU A 472 2.99 2.74 3.82
CA LEU A 472 2.89 1.46 4.52
C LEU A 472 2.40 0.41 3.52
N VAL A 473 3.10 -0.71 3.49
CA VAL A 473 2.94 -1.79 2.51
C VAL A 473 2.98 -3.13 3.23
N LEU A 474 2.30 -4.12 2.68
CA LEU A 474 2.36 -5.49 3.19
C LEU A 474 3.66 -6.17 2.75
N GLU A 475 4.06 -7.20 3.50
CA GLU A 475 5.19 -8.03 3.12
C GLU A 475 5.00 -8.64 1.71
N SER A 476 6.03 -8.51 0.89
CA SER A 476 6.06 -9.06 -0.46
C SER A 476 6.45 -10.54 -0.47
N ILE A 477 6.04 -11.28 -1.51
CA ILE A 477 6.55 -12.64 -1.74
C ILE A 477 8.07 -12.58 -2.02
N GLU A 478 8.80 -13.61 -1.59
CA GLU A 478 10.23 -13.75 -1.89
C GLU A 478 10.52 -13.65 -3.39
N ASP A 479 11.55 -12.85 -3.70
CA ASP A 479 12.09 -12.63 -5.03
C ASP A 479 11.04 -12.14 -6.07
N ALA A 480 9.92 -11.58 -5.59
CA ALA A 480 8.89 -11.01 -6.44
C ALA A 480 9.33 -9.66 -7.02
N VAL A 481 9.02 -9.45 -8.31
CA VAL A 481 9.11 -8.13 -8.94
C VAL A 481 7.89 -7.32 -8.57
N ILE A 482 8.09 -6.14 -8.00
CA ILE A 482 7.02 -5.22 -7.64
C ILE A 482 7.02 -4.04 -8.61
N HIS A 483 5.90 -3.83 -9.28
CA HIS A 483 5.69 -2.65 -10.12
C HIS A 483 4.92 -1.58 -9.36
N PHE A 484 5.23 -0.33 -9.66
CA PHE A 484 4.56 0.83 -9.09
C PHE A 484 4.41 1.92 -10.16
N ALA A 485 3.53 2.88 -9.90
CA ALA A 485 3.36 4.07 -10.71
C ALA A 485 3.40 5.32 -9.83
N VAL A 486 4.08 6.35 -10.33
CA VAL A 486 3.97 7.72 -9.80
C VAL A 486 2.96 8.46 -10.66
N GLU A 487 1.87 8.92 -10.06
CA GLU A 487 0.86 9.75 -10.73
C GLU A 487 1.28 11.22 -10.61
N LEU A 488 1.35 11.90 -11.75
CA LEU A 488 1.65 13.32 -11.85
C LEU A 488 0.55 14.04 -12.63
N GLN A 489 0.43 15.35 -12.42
CA GLN A 489 -0.44 16.20 -13.22
C GLN A 489 0.38 17.13 -14.11
N ASN A 490 0.03 17.21 -15.40
CA ASN A 490 0.63 18.18 -16.32
C ASN A 490 0.01 19.57 -16.09
N ASN A 491 0.67 20.43 -15.33
CA ASN A 491 0.26 21.84 -15.14
C ASN A 491 1.00 22.79 -16.10
N THR A 492 1.65 22.27 -17.14
CA THR A 492 2.18 23.12 -18.21
C THR A 492 1.07 23.62 -19.12
N ASP A 493 1.39 24.59 -19.97
CA ASP A 493 0.57 25.08 -21.06
C ASP A 493 0.76 24.27 -22.36
N GLN A 494 1.53 23.18 -22.32
CA GLN A 494 1.92 22.39 -23.48
C GLN A 494 1.57 20.92 -23.31
N GLU A 495 1.21 20.29 -24.42
CA GLU A 495 1.15 18.83 -24.52
C GLU A 495 2.55 18.24 -24.75
N PHE A 496 2.72 16.96 -24.45
CA PHE A 496 3.92 16.21 -24.80
C PHE A 496 3.58 14.75 -25.14
N GLU A 497 4.43 14.08 -25.92
CA GLU A 497 4.22 12.70 -26.35
C GLU A 497 4.81 11.70 -25.34
N GLY A 498 3.95 10.85 -24.77
CA GLY A 498 4.32 9.72 -23.91
C GLY A 498 4.23 8.36 -24.61
N ALA A 499 4.27 7.28 -23.85
CA ALA A 499 4.20 5.90 -24.33
C ALA A 499 2.88 5.56 -25.00
N THR A 500 1.78 6.09 -24.46
CA THR A 500 0.41 5.81 -24.92
C THR A 500 -0.21 6.99 -25.65
N GLY A 501 0.59 7.92 -26.17
CA GLY A 501 0.11 9.09 -26.89
C GLY A 501 0.35 10.40 -26.17
N ARG A 502 -0.41 11.42 -26.55
CA ARG A 502 -0.26 12.79 -26.03
C ARG A 502 -0.80 12.90 -24.62
N ILE A 503 -0.07 13.62 -23.79
CA ILE A 503 -0.47 14.02 -22.43
C ILE A 503 -0.77 15.52 -22.47
N LEU A 504 -2.04 15.87 -22.31
CA LEU A 504 -2.53 17.23 -22.45
C LEU A 504 -2.35 18.07 -21.17
N PRO A 505 -2.35 19.41 -21.29
CA PRO A 505 -2.49 20.31 -20.13
C PRO A 505 -3.66 19.92 -19.23
N GLY A 506 -3.45 20.01 -17.92
CA GLY A 506 -4.43 19.66 -16.89
C GLY A 506 -4.67 18.15 -16.70
N SER A 507 -4.09 17.29 -17.53
CA SER A 507 -4.29 15.84 -17.46
C SER A 507 -3.31 15.17 -16.49
N ARG A 508 -3.74 14.06 -15.90
CA ARG A 508 -2.87 13.17 -15.13
C ARG A 508 -2.14 12.20 -16.06
N PHE A 509 -0.92 11.83 -15.67
CA PHE A 509 -0.12 10.81 -16.34
C PHE A 509 0.69 10.02 -15.32
N TYR A 510 1.23 8.89 -15.77
CA TYR A 510 1.91 7.92 -14.91
C TYR A 510 3.32 7.63 -15.40
N LEU A 511 4.27 7.66 -14.48
CA LEU A 511 5.60 7.12 -14.70
C LEU A 511 5.73 5.80 -13.95
N LEU A 512 5.97 4.72 -14.69
CA LEU A 512 6.05 3.37 -14.14
C LEU A 512 7.47 3.07 -13.66
N GLY A 513 7.58 2.35 -12.56
CA GLY A 513 8.83 1.80 -12.06
C GLY A 513 8.69 0.33 -11.69
N LYS A 514 9.84 -0.34 -11.57
CA LYS A 514 9.93 -1.70 -11.05
C LYS A 514 10.92 -1.73 -9.88
N LEU A 515 10.62 -2.58 -8.91
CA LEU A 515 11.50 -2.97 -7.82
C LEU A 515 11.77 -4.46 -7.99
N ASP A 516 12.99 -4.79 -8.38
CA ASP A 516 13.42 -6.16 -8.65
C ASP A 516 14.75 -6.39 -7.94
N LEU A 517 14.75 -7.31 -6.96
CA LEU A 517 15.96 -7.62 -6.22
C LEU A 517 17.00 -8.36 -7.08
N ASN A 518 16.59 -8.95 -8.20
CA ASN A 518 17.52 -9.61 -9.11
C ASN A 518 18.36 -8.61 -9.93
N ASP A 519 17.98 -7.32 -9.95
CA ASP A 519 18.80 -6.25 -10.51
C ASP A 519 19.97 -5.86 -9.58
N LEU A 520 20.01 -6.40 -8.36
CA LEU A 520 21.05 -6.16 -7.35
C LEU A 520 21.93 -7.40 -7.17
N THR A 521 23.20 -7.17 -6.85
CA THR A 521 24.12 -8.25 -6.44
C THR A 521 23.80 -8.75 -5.03
N ASP A 522 24.19 -9.98 -4.70
CA ASP A 522 24.07 -10.50 -3.33
C ASP A 522 24.72 -9.56 -2.30
N ALA A 523 25.87 -8.97 -2.64
CA ALA A 523 26.55 -8.01 -1.77
C ALA A 523 25.70 -6.76 -1.47
N GLU A 524 24.96 -6.27 -2.46
CA GLU A 524 24.03 -5.14 -2.31
C GLU A 524 22.76 -5.52 -1.53
N ARG A 525 22.39 -6.81 -1.54
CA ARG A 525 21.24 -7.38 -0.81
C ARG A 525 21.55 -7.84 0.61
N MET A 526 22.82 -7.89 1.02
CA MET A 526 23.18 -8.30 2.38
C MET A 526 22.92 -7.18 3.38
N ARG A 527 22.16 -7.48 4.44
CA ARG A 527 21.95 -6.59 5.59
C ARG A 527 22.10 -7.40 6.86
N GLU A 528 22.96 -6.92 7.76
CA GLU A 528 23.27 -7.61 9.04
C GLU A 528 23.66 -9.10 8.88
N GLY A 529 24.32 -9.44 7.77
CA GLY A 529 24.74 -10.81 7.47
C GLY A 529 23.64 -11.73 6.92
N VAL A 530 22.43 -11.20 6.68
CA VAL A 530 21.31 -11.92 6.08
C VAL A 530 21.02 -11.38 4.68
N LEU A 531 20.75 -12.28 3.74
CA LEU A 531 20.36 -11.92 2.39
C LEU A 531 18.91 -11.45 2.37
N VAL A 532 18.67 -10.21 1.93
CA VAL A 532 17.32 -9.69 1.72
C VAL A 532 16.70 -10.37 0.49
N ARG A 533 15.55 -11.00 0.69
CA ARG A 533 14.81 -11.76 -0.34
C ARG A 533 13.44 -11.20 -0.65
N ARG A 534 13.00 -10.14 0.05
CA ARG A 534 11.69 -9.51 -0.16
C ARG A 534 11.89 -8.02 -0.43
N VAL A 535 11.15 -7.47 -1.38
CA VAL A 535 11.20 -6.02 -1.65
C VAL A 535 10.68 -5.27 -0.44
N PHE A 536 9.51 -5.68 0.06
CA PHE A 536 8.91 -5.20 1.30
C PHE A 536 8.94 -6.29 2.35
N GLU A 537 9.35 -5.95 3.56
CA GLU A 537 9.42 -6.83 4.71
C GLU A 537 8.80 -6.14 5.92
N GLN A 538 8.14 -6.91 6.78
CA GLN A 538 7.55 -6.43 8.02
C GLN A 538 8.60 -5.70 8.85
N ASP A 539 8.19 -4.64 9.56
CA ASP A 539 9.08 -3.94 10.48
C ASP A 539 10.39 -3.43 9.82
N ARG A 540 10.35 -3.17 8.51
CA ARG A 540 11.49 -2.63 7.75
C ARG A 540 11.09 -1.50 6.84
N LYS A 541 12.05 -0.59 6.61
CA LYS A 541 11.97 0.46 5.60
C LYS A 541 12.68 0.02 4.32
N THR A 542 12.04 0.29 3.19
CA THR A 542 12.55 0.16 1.82
C THR A 542 12.61 1.57 1.23
N SER A 543 13.80 2.15 1.14
CA SER A 543 14.01 3.47 0.53
C SER A 543 14.31 3.31 -0.95
N VAL A 544 13.59 4.06 -1.78
CA VAL A 544 13.67 4.06 -3.24
C VAL A 544 13.95 5.47 -3.74
N THR A 545 15.08 5.67 -4.41
CA THR A 545 15.34 6.91 -5.15
C THR A 545 15.02 6.73 -6.62
N LEU A 546 14.35 7.72 -7.20
CA LEU A 546 13.82 7.70 -8.55
C LEU A 546 14.57 8.69 -9.47
N ASP A 547 15.14 8.15 -10.55
CA ASP A 547 15.74 8.92 -11.63
C ASP A 547 14.77 8.98 -12.83
N VAL A 548 14.48 10.20 -13.30
CA VAL A 548 13.66 10.43 -14.49
C VAL A 548 14.49 11.19 -15.51
N THR A 549 14.75 10.56 -16.66
CA THR A 549 15.60 11.13 -17.71
C THR A 549 14.82 11.52 -18.96
N THR A 550 13.55 11.10 -19.07
CA THR A 550 12.67 11.36 -20.21
C THR A 550 11.21 11.22 -19.81
N LEU A 551 10.32 11.89 -20.54
CA LEU A 551 8.87 11.71 -20.47
C LEU A 551 8.32 10.77 -21.57
N ALA A 552 9.19 10.22 -22.43
CA ALA A 552 8.81 9.33 -23.53
C ALA A 552 8.06 8.05 -23.10
N ASN A 553 8.23 7.65 -21.84
CA ASN A 553 7.63 6.48 -21.22
C ASN A 553 6.43 6.83 -20.32
N ALA A 554 5.90 8.05 -20.39
CA ALA A 554 4.74 8.45 -19.61
C ALA A 554 3.45 7.83 -20.18
N TYR A 555 2.59 7.31 -19.30
CA TYR A 555 1.33 6.68 -19.68
C TYR A 555 0.14 7.60 -19.37
N ASN A 556 -0.88 7.59 -20.23
CA ASN A 556 -2.15 8.28 -20.01
C ASN A 556 -3.03 7.53 -19.01
N ALA A 557 -3.09 6.20 -19.11
CA ALA A 557 -3.83 5.33 -18.20
C ALA A 557 -2.86 4.48 -17.37
N VAL A 558 -3.32 3.92 -16.24
CA VAL A 558 -2.53 3.00 -15.41
C VAL A 558 -2.65 1.61 -16.03
N PRO A 559 -1.59 1.08 -16.66
CA PRO A 559 -1.64 -0.31 -17.11
C PRO A 559 -1.65 -1.25 -15.89
N ASP A 560 -2.12 -2.47 -16.10
CA ASP A 560 -2.03 -3.55 -15.11
C ASP A 560 -0.56 -3.78 -14.79
N LEU A 561 -0.21 -3.49 -13.54
CA LEU A 561 1.16 -3.54 -13.05
C LEU A 561 1.69 -4.98 -12.94
N ARG A 562 0.90 -6.00 -13.30
CA ARG A 562 1.35 -7.39 -13.44
C ARG A 562 1.93 -7.69 -14.83
N GLU A 563 1.72 -6.81 -15.81
CA GLU A 563 2.11 -7.07 -17.20
C GLU A 563 3.63 -7.00 -17.40
N PRO A 564 4.25 -7.98 -18.07
CA PRO A 564 5.71 -8.03 -18.24
C PRO A 564 6.25 -7.07 -19.31
N GLN A 565 5.39 -6.38 -20.08
CA GLN A 565 5.79 -5.50 -21.20
C GLN A 565 5.76 -3.99 -20.88
N LEU A 566 5.75 -3.63 -19.60
CA LEU A 566 5.70 -2.23 -19.17
C LEU A 566 6.99 -1.47 -19.51
N GLN A 567 6.86 -0.29 -20.13
CA GLN A 567 8.00 0.61 -20.34
C GLN A 567 8.26 1.38 -19.05
N ILE A 568 9.43 1.12 -18.47
CA ILE A 568 9.86 1.75 -17.21
C ILE A 568 10.16 3.23 -17.47
N GLY A 569 9.38 4.10 -16.83
CA GLY A 569 9.56 5.55 -16.85
C GLY A 569 10.52 6.08 -15.79
N VAL A 570 10.91 5.24 -14.83
CA VAL A 570 11.75 5.62 -13.69
C VAL A 570 12.73 4.52 -13.29
N THR A 571 14.01 4.87 -13.09
CA THR A 571 14.99 3.94 -12.49
C THR A 571 14.97 4.05 -10.96
N ALA A 572 14.92 2.91 -10.28
CA ALA A 572 14.79 2.80 -8.82
C ALA A 572 16.08 2.26 -8.17
N TYR A 573 16.53 2.90 -7.07
CA TYR A 573 17.63 2.40 -6.23
C TYR A 573 17.12 2.07 -4.83
N ILE A 574 17.35 0.84 -4.36
CA ILE A 574 16.74 0.30 -3.13
C ILE A 574 17.77 0.27 -1.98
N ASP A 575 17.37 0.74 -0.79
CA ASP A 575 18.10 0.56 0.46
C ASP A 575 17.17 0.13 1.61
N TRP A 576 17.70 -0.60 2.60
CA TRP A 576 16.94 -1.14 3.74
C TRP A 576 17.51 -0.71 5.09
N VAL A 577 16.61 -0.33 6.00
CA VAL A 577 16.94 -0.06 7.40
C VAL A 577 15.94 -0.80 8.29
N MET A 578 16.46 -1.56 9.27
CA MET A 578 15.62 -2.23 10.28
C MET A 578 15.13 -1.26 11.33
N SER A 579 13.94 -1.58 11.82
CA SER A 579 13.16 -0.69 12.63
C SER A 579 13.22 -1.06 14.12
N THR A 580 13.33 -2.36 14.42
CA THR A 580 13.62 -2.88 15.76
C THR A 580 15.04 -3.46 15.88
N PRO A 581 15.70 -3.39 17.05
CA PRO A 581 16.93 -4.13 17.30
C PRO A 581 16.64 -5.63 17.25
N ALA A 582 17.24 -6.34 16.30
CA ALA A 582 17.12 -7.80 16.21
C ALA A 582 17.68 -8.45 17.48
N ILE A 583 16.87 -9.25 18.16
CA ILE A 583 17.41 -10.31 19.02
C ILE A 583 17.75 -11.45 18.08
N VAL A 584 19.00 -11.51 17.61
CA VAL A 584 19.50 -12.71 16.94
C VAL A 584 19.41 -13.84 17.97
N PRO A 585 18.58 -14.88 17.75
CA PRO A 585 18.69 -16.08 18.54
C PRO A 585 20.05 -16.70 18.20
N LEU A 586 20.98 -16.67 19.15
CA LEU A 586 22.13 -17.56 19.10
C LEU A 586 21.58 -18.98 19.25
N TYR A 587 21.54 -19.72 18.14
CA TYR A 587 21.30 -21.16 18.15
C TYR A 587 22.45 -21.89 18.88
#